data_AF-A0A328SN20-F1
#
_entry.id   AF-A0A328SN20-F1
#
_cell.length_a   1.000
_cell.length_b   1.000
_cell.length_c   1.000
_cell.angle_alpha   90.00
_cell.angle_beta   90.00
_cell.angle_gamma   90.00
#
_symmetry.space_group_name_H-M   'P 1'
#
loop_
_entity.id
_entity.type
_entity.pdbx_description
1 polymer ?
#
loop_
_entity_poly.entity_id
_entity_poly.type
_entity_poly.pdbx_seq_one_letter_code
_entity_poly.pdbx_strand_id
1 'polypeptide(L)' 'PNCEPKTFLGTVAGEILSQQRGNNGFAYDPLFYVKKYDKTFGELTTDEKNECSHRRISMEKFAKWYSDRDI' A
#
# COMPACT_ATOMS: atom_id res chain seq x y z
N PRO A 1 -14.51 -21.08 13.64
CA PRO A 1 -13.16 -21.36 14.18
C PRO A 1 -12.81 -22.84 13.99
N ASN A 2 -12.27 -23.20 12.80
CA ASN A 2 -11.70 -24.52 12.45
C ASN A 2 -11.04 -24.47 11.04
N CYS A 3 -10.53 -23.31 10.63
CA CYS A 3 -9.83 -23.17 9.35
C CYS A 3 -8.57 -22.35 9.54
N GLU A 4 -7.55 -22.69 8.75
CA GLU A 4 -6.33 -21.91 8.66
C GLU A 4 -6.63 -20.51 8.10
N PRO A 5 -6.05 -19.44 8.68
CA PRO A 5 -6.25 -18.09 8.19
C PRO A 5 -5.68 -17.97 6.77
N LYS A 6 -6.47 -17.39 5.86
CA LYS A 6 -5.99 -17.00 4.53
C LYS A 6 -5.40 -15.60 4.60
N THR A 7 -4.12 -15.46 4.25
CA THR A 7 -3.40 -14.18 4.27
C THR A 7 -3.11 -13.69 2.85
N PHE A 8 -3.05 -12.37 2.67
CA PHE A 8 -2.84 -11.72 1.38
C PHE A 8 -1.76 -10.65 1.50
N LEU A 9 -0.57 -10.92 0.95
CA LEU A 9 0.55 -9.98 1.01
C LEU A 9 0.46 -8.95 -0.13
N GLY A 10 0.43 -7.68 0.23
CA GLY A 10 0.68 -6.56 -0.68
C GLY A 10 2.00 -5.88 -0.33
N THR A 11 2.79 -5.54 -1.33
CA THR A 11 4.10 -4.90 -1.18
C THR A 11 4.23 -3.77 -2.19
N VAL A 12 5.04 -2.76 -1.83
CA VAL A 12 5.44 -1.68 -2.73
C VAL A 12 6.94 -1.55 -2.63
N ALA A 13 7.62 -1.55 -3.77
CA ALA A 13 9.05 -1.26 -3.82
C ALA A 13 9.27 0.26 -3.78
N GLY A 14 10.27 0.68 -3.03
CA GLY A 14 10.62 2.09 -2.87
C GLY A 14 12.01 2.23 -2.27
N GLU A 15 12.42 3.46 -2.09
CA GLU A 15 13.71 3.84 -1.53
C GLU A 15 13.50 4.71 -0.29
N ILE A 16 14.44 4.68 0.64
CA ILE A 16 14.39 5.53 1.84
C ILE A 16 15.25 6.77 1.58
N LEU A 17 14.62 7.93 1.61
CA LEU A 17 15.33 9.21 1.48
C LEU A 17 16.08 9.57 2.76
N SER A 18 17.12 10.38 2.63
CA SER A 18 17.87 10.94 3.76
C SER A 18 17.15 12.12 4.44
N GLN A 19 16.16 12.73 3.78
CA GLN A 19 15.38 13.85 4.28
C GLN A 19 13.89 13.64 4.00
N GLN A 20 13.05 14.08 4.94
CA GLN A 20 11.59 14.00 4.81
C GLN A 20 11.08 14.95 3.72
N ARG A 21 10.12 14.47 2.93
CA ARG A 21 9.37 15.27 1.95
C ARG A 21 7.88 15.02 2.10
N GLY A 22 7.09 16.10 2.05
CA GLY A 22 5.64 16.04 2.18
C GLY A 22 5.15 15.90 3.62
N ASN A 23 3.89 16.29 3.84
CA ASN A 23 3.26 16.36 5.17
C ASN A 23 2.01 15.46 5.28
N ASN A 24 1.69 14.70 4.23
CA ASN A 24 0.55 13.79 4.22
C ASN A 24 0.94 12.42 4.81
N GLY A 25 -0.06 11.59 5.04
CA GLY A 25 0.16 10.23 5.53
C GLY A 25 0.60 10.18 6.99
N PHE A 26 1.42 9.19 7.34
CA PHE A 26 1.87 8.94 8.70
C PHE A 26 3.24 8.25 8.74
N ALA A 27 3.92 8.33 9.89
CA ALA A 27 5.18 7.64 10.19
C ALA A 27 6.26 7.84 9.10
N TYR A 28 6.62 6.77 8.40
CA TYR A 28 7.71 6.77 7.41
C TYR A 28 7.30 7.25 6.02
N ASP A 29 6.02 7.61 5.82
CA ASP A 29 5.52 8.07 4.54
C ASP A 29 6.37 9.23 3.96
N PRO A 30 6.78 10.24 4.73
CA PRO A 30 7.63 11.32 4.20
C PRO A 30 9.04 10.89 3.78
N LEU A 31 9.49 9.69 4.13
CA LEU A 31 10.80 9.15 3.74
C LEU A 31 10.71 8.07 2.67
N PHE A 32 9.55 7.45 2.49
CA PHE A 32 9.37 6.33 1.58
C PHE A 32 9.11 6.82 0.15
N TYR A 33 10.15 6.86 -0.66
CA TYR A 33 10.12 7.32 -2.05
C TYR A 33 9.63 6.24 -3.01
N VAL A 34 8.66 6.62 -3.87
CA VAL A 34 8.07 5.75 -4.87
C VAL A 34 8.39 6.28 -6.26
N LYS A 35 9.36 5.63 -6.91
CA LYS A 35 9.88 6.02 -8.23
C LYS A 35 8.81 6.22 -9.30
N LYS A 36 7.73 5.42 -9.28
CA LYS A 36 6.61 5.54 -10.23
C LYS A 36 5.93 6.92 -10.20
N TYR A 37 5.91 7.57 -9.04
CA TYR A 37 5.23 8.85 -8.82
C TYR A 37 6.20 10.01 -8.66
N ASP A 38 7.51 9.75 -8.66
CA ASP A 38 8.58 10.70 -8.31
C ASP A 38 8.29 11.50 -7.01
N LYS A 39 7.69 10.80 -6.05
CA LYS A 39 7.16 11.37 -4.81
C LYS A 39 7.39 10.40 -3.65
N THR A 40 7.50 10.92 -2.44
CA THR A 40 7.33 10.11 -1.24
C THR A 40 5.85 9.82 -0.99
N PHE A 41 5.54 8.80 -0.19
CA PHE A 41 4.17 8.61 0.28
C PHE A 41 3.63 9.81 1.08
N GLY A 42 4.50 10.61 1.69
CA GLY A 42 4.13 11.84 2.37
C GLY A 42 3.79 13.00 1.43
N GLU A 43 4.18 12.91 0.15
CA GLU A 43 3.81 13.87 -0.91
C GLU A 43 2.55 13.46 -1.68
N LEU A 44 2.14 12.19 -1.60
CA LEU A 44 0.91 11.73 -2.24
C LEU A 44 -0.34 12.24 -1.50
N THR A 45 -1.36 12.56 -2.27
CA THR A 45 -2.74 12.68 -1.75
C THR A 45 -3.27 11.32 -1.31
N THR A 46 -4.34 11.32 -0.52
CA THR A 46 -5.01 10.08 -0.10
C THR A 46 -5.47 9.25 -1.31
N ASP A 47 -5.98 9.90 -2.35
CA ASP A 47 -6.47 9.23 -3.55
C ASP A 47 -5.32 8.60 -4.35
N GLU A 48 -4.23 9.33 -4.62
CA GLU A 48 -3.03 8.79 -5.28
C GLU A 48 -2.46 7.59 -4.49
N LYS A 49 -2.40 7.69 -3.16
CA LYS A 49 -1.88 6.60 -2.30
C LYS A 49 -2.81 5.38 -2.31
N ASN A 50 -4.12 5.59 -2.41
CA ASN A 50 -5.10 4.51 -2.48
C ASN A 50 -5.02 3.72 -3.79
N GLU A 51 -4.42 4.26 -4.84
CA GLU A 51 -4.20 3.53 -6.09
C GLU A 51 -3.03 2.55 -6.02
N CYS A 52 -2.01 2.82 -5.20
CA CYS A 52 -0.75 2.07 -5.26
C CYS A 52 -0.24 1.51 -3.93
N SER A 53 -0.89 1.79 -2.80
CA SER A 53 -0.38 1.35 -1.49
C SER A 53 -0.33 -0.18 -1.35
N HIS A 54 0.59 -0.66 -0.52
CA HIS A 54 0.67 -2.09 -0.16
C HIS A 54 -0.66 -2.61 0.39
N ARG A 55 -1.40 -1.77 1.12
CA ARG A 55 -2.72 -2.08 1.63
C ARG A 55 -3.75 -2.26 0.51
N ARG A 56 -3.76 -1.38 -0.50
CA ARG A 56 -4.62 -1.54 -1.68
C ARG A 56 -4.37 -2.88 -2.36
N ILE A 57 -3.11 -3.19 -2.64
CA ILE A 57 -2.70 -4.44 -3.32
C ILE A 57 -3.11 -5.67 -2.50
N SER A 58 -2.92 -5.64 -1.17
CA SER A 58 -3.38 -6.71 -0.28
C SER A 58 -4.89 -6.89 -0.34
N MET A 59 -5.64 -5.78 -0.30
CA MET A 59 -7.09 -5.78 -0.34
C MET A 59 -7.65 -6.26 -1.68
N GLU A 60 -7.01 -5.93 -2.80
CA GLU A 60 -7.41 -6.44 -4.12
C GLU A 60 -7.28 -7.95 -4.22
N LYS A 61 -6.17 -8.50 -3.72
CA LYS A 61 -5.95 -9.95 -3.68
C LYS A 61 -7.00 -10.65 -2.82
N PHE A 62 -7.34 -10.05 -1.67
CA PHE A 62 -8.43 -10.52 -0.82
C PHE A 62 -9.77 -10.45 -1.55
N ALA A 63 -10.12 -9.30 -2.13
CA ALA A 63 -11.39 -9.09 -2.81
C ALA A 63 -11.57 -10.07 -3.98
N LYS A 64 -10.53 -10.28 -4.79
CA LYS A 64 -10.53 -11.29 -5.85
C LYS A 64 -10.79 -12.68 -5.29
N TRP A 65 -10.05 -13.10 -4.27
CA TRP A 65 -10.26 -14.40 -3.64
C TRP A 65 -11.67 -14.53 -3.05
N TYR A 66 -12.21 -13.47 -2.45
CA TYR A 66 -13.53 -13.48 -1.83
C TYR A 66 -14.65 -13.56 -2.87
N SER A 67 -14.55 -12.81 -3.98
CA SER A 67 -15.51 -12.86 -5.08
C SER A 67 -15.48 -14.15 -5.88
N ASP A 68 -14.30 -14.78 -6.00
CA ASP A 68 -14.12 -16.07 -6.68
C ASP A 68 -14.58 -17.26 -5.79
N ARG A 69 -14.97 -17.03 -4.53
CA ARG A 69 -15.62 -18.07 -3.72
C ARG A 69 -17.07 -18.17 -4.17
N ASP A 70 -17.40 -19.27 -4.83
CA ASP A 70 -18.79 -19.72 -4.93
C ASP A 70 -19.38 -19.79 -3.52
N ILE A 71 -20.36 -18.94 -3.24
CA ILE A 71 -21.28 -19.06 -2.11
C ILE A 71 -22.47 -19.90 -2.57
#